data_AF-A0A9P5EB97-F1
#
_entry.id   AF-A0A9P5EB97-F1
#
_cell.length_a   1.000
_cell.length_b   1.000
_cell.length_c   1.000
_cell.angle_alpha   90.00
_cell.angle_beta   90.00
_cell.angle_gamma   90.00
#
_symmetry.space_group_name_H-M   'P 1'
#
loop_
_entity.id
_entity.type
_entity.pdbx_description
1 polymer ?
#
loop_
_entity_poly.entity_id
_entity_poly.type
_entity_poly.pdbx_seq_one_letter_code
_entity_poly.pdbx_strand_id
1 'polypeptide(L)'
;MWKDDVRRIPKASFAKICECRPETEELFSEVGTAMYSVARLRYGYSVVPECASGFYPVNEPIAKEEVDSVHRFMQNNQILPENTRLLKTTSEFGPNSVSYEFRLASAEPGWKPTLQSDSRLDLPGENETQKQMISSVIDCFTTGNHEQFKEAQKHWVQDHSPSVETVIGFIEIYQDSHGIWGSWEGIVAVGNKEQSRKFGEPVKRYSEFLVSLPWNANEAQGKTGAFEVSEFVKPDFTSLDTLGFTKSESPAGLNLPNLTIE
;
A
#
# COMPACT_ATOMS: atom_id res chain seq x y z
N MET A 1 21.62 -6.37 -13.89
CA MET A 1 20.15 -6.25 -13.94
C MET A 1 19.66 -4.81 -14.23
N TRP A 2 20.52 -3.80 -14.41
CA TRP A 2 20.08 -2.38 -14.56
C TRP A 2 20.71 -1.64 -15.75
N LYS A 3 21.19 -2.36 -16.77
CA LYS A 3 21.69 -1.73 -18.01
C LYS A 3 20.55 -1.32 -18.96
N ASP A 4 19.32 -1.71 -18.65
CA ASP A 4 18.19 -1.62 -19.58
C ASP A 4 17.19 -0.49 -19.28
N ASP A 5 17.23 0.13 -18.09
CA ASP A 5 16.31 1.22 -17.73
C ASP A 5 16.76 2.61 -18.21
N VAL A 6 18.05 2.78 -18.51
CA VAL A 6 18.53 4.01 -19.16
C VAL A 6 18.22 3.93 -20.65
N ARG A 7 17.47 4.91 -21.16
CA ARG A 7 17.08 4.98 -22.58
C ARG A 7 18.31 4.75 -23.49
N ARG A 8 18.19 3.77 -24.38
CA ARG A 8 19.25 3.40 -25.32
C ARG A 8 19.51 4.45 -26.41
N ILE A 9 18.56 5.36 -26.65
CA ILE A 9 18.70 6.48 -27.59
C ILE A 9 19.51 7.61 -26.94
N PRO A 10 20.42 8.30 -27.67
CA PRO A 10 21.18 9.40 -27.10
C PRO A 10 20.28 10.56 -26.63
N LYS A 11 20.63 11.19 -25.50
CA LYS A 11 19.88 12.34 -24.93
C LYS A 11 19.57 13.42 -25.96
N ALA A 12 20.56 13.82 -26.76
CA ALA A 12 20.39 14.83 -27.81
C ALA A 12 19.44 14.39 -28.93
N SER A 13 19.34 13.10 -29.22
CA SER A 13 18.39 12.59 -30.22
C SER A 13 16.96 12.57 -29.70
N PHE A 14 16.76 12.22 -28.42
CA PHE A 14 15.44 12.29 -27.80
C PHE A 14 14.98 13.72 -27.57
N ALA A 15 15.90 14.64 -27.23
CA ALA A 15 15.61 16.07 -27.13
C ALA A 15 14.94 16.61 -28.41
N LYS A 16 15.49 16.27 -29.58
CA LYS A 16 14.90 16.64 -30.89
C LYS A 16 13.49 16.07 -31.12
N ILE A 17 13.16 14.92 -30.53
CA ILE A 17 11.81 14.34 -30.61
C ILE A 17 10.87 15.16 -29.70
N CYS A 18 11.35 15.54 -28.51
CA CYS A 18 10.60 16.38 -27.58
C CYS A 18 10.36 17.80 -28.13
N GLU A 19 11.26 18.34 -28.96
CA GLU A 19 11.10 19.63 -29.65
C GLU A 19 9.96 19.64 -30.67
N CYS A 20 9.36 18.49 -31.03
CA CYS A 20 8.21 18.46 -31.95
C CYS A 20 6.96 19.14 -31.39
N ARG A 21 6.86 19.33 -30.06
CA ARG A 21 5.78 20.08 -29.41
C ARG A 21 6.32 20.88 -28.21
N PRO A 22 5.87 22.13 -27.99
CA PRO A 22 6.33 22.96 -26.87
C PRO A 22 6.16 22.27 -25.51
N GLU A 23 5.05 21.56 -25.30
CA GLU A 23 4.74 20.90 -24.02
C GLU A 23 5.73 19.77 -23.72
N THR A 24 6.13 19.01 -24.74
CA THR A 24 7.11 17.94 -24.55
C THR A 24 8.53 18.45 -24.41
N GLU A 25 8.85 19.59 -25.05
CA GLU A 25 10.14 20.27 -24.87
C GLU A 25 10.30 20.80 -23.44
N GLU A 26 9.26 21.47 -22.92
CA GLU A 26 9.22 21.99 -21.55
C GLU A 26 9.38 20.86 -20.53
N LEU A 27 8.55 19.81 -20.61
CA LEU A 27 8.66 18.66 -19.69
C LEU A 27 10.03 17.99 -19.77
N PHE A 28 10.59 17.84 -20.97
CA PHE A 28 11.92 17.25 -21.14
C PHE A 28 13.03 18.15 -20.57
N SER A 29 12.86 19.48 -20.60
CA SER A 29 13.80 20.40 -19.97
C SER A 29 13.86 20.20 -18.44
N GLU A 30 12.73 19.88 -17.82
CA GLU A 30 12.62 19.62 -16.38
C GLU A 30 13.24 18.26 -15.98
N VAL A 31 12.84 17.18 -16.66
CA VAL A 31 13.19 15.81 -16.22
C VAL A 31 14.34 15.19 -17.00
N GLY A 32 14.77 15.78 -18.11
CA GLY A 32 15.70 15.18 -19.06
C GLY A 32 17.09 14.89 -18.49
N THR A 33 17.53 15.64 -17.48
CA THR A 33 18.78 15.33 -16.77
C THR A 33 18.63 14.11 -15.86
N ALA A 34 17.56 14.03 -15.07
CA ALA A 34 17.28 12.88 -14.21
C ALA A 34 17.03 11.61 -15.04
N MET A 35 16.26 11.71 -16.12
CA MET A 35 15.90 10.58 -17.00
C MET A 35 17.10 9.93 -17.70
N TYR A 36 18.18 10.68 -17.95
CA TYR A 36 19.43 10.17 -18.56
C TYR A 36 20.55 9.95 -17.53
N SER A 37 20.28 10.14 -16.24
CA SER A 37 21.26 9.89 -15.21
C SER A 37 21.60 8.41 -15.13
N VAL A 38 22.89 8.11 -15.01
CA VAL A 38 23.40 6.74 -14.76
C VAL A 38 23.70 6.51 -13.28
N ALA A 39 23.34 7.47 -12.41
CA ALA A 39 23.46 7.33 -10.97
C ALA A 39 22.58 6.16 -10.49
N ARG A 40 23.14 5.32 -9.63
CA ARG A 40 22.45 4.12 -9.12
C ARG A 40 21.63 4.47 -7.89
N LEU A 41 20.53 5.17 -8.10
CA LEU A 41 19.60 5.47 -7.01
C LEU A 41 18.94 4.19 -6.51
N ARG A 42 18.81 4.08 -5.20
CA ARG A 42 18.09 3.01 -4.49
C ARG A 42 16.99 3.63 -3.64
N TYR A 43 15.97 2.84 -3.32
CA TYR A 43 15.04 3.22 -2.27
C TYR A 43 15.78 3.33 -0.94
N GLY A 44 15.61 4.45 -0.24
CA GLY A 44 16.28 4.68 1.04
C GLY A 44 16.09 6.08 1.61
N TYR A 45 16.72 6.30 2.75
CA TYR A 45 16.78 7.58 3.46
C TYR A 45 17.67 8.57 2.72
N SER A 46 17.22 9.81 2.54
CA SER A 46 17.90 10.81 1.69
C SER A 46 19.23 11.34 2.27
N VAL A 47 19.54 11.08 3.55
CA VAL A 47 20.89 11.33 4.09
C VAL A 47 21.93 10.34 3.55
N VAL A 48 21.51 9.17 3.07
CA VAL A 48 22.41 8.18 2.50
C VAL A 48 22.66 8.54 1.03
N PRO A 49 23.92 8.69 0.61
CA PRO A 49 24.24 8.94 -0.80
C PRO A 49 23.61 7.88 -1.70
N GLU A 50 23.10 8.33 -2.85
CA GLU A 50 22.45 7.46 -3.84
C GLU A 50 21.16 6.79 -3.35
N CYS A 51 20.54 7.31 -2.28
CA CYS A 51 19.22 6.90 -1.85
C CYS A 51 18.19 8.00 -2.10
N ALA A 52 16.99 7.59 -2.52
CA ALA A 52 15.85 8.48 -2.69
C ALA A 52 14.56 7.72 -2.34
N SER A 53 13.53 8.45 -1.93
CA SER A 53 12.24 7.85 -1.61
C SER A 53 11.13 8.87 -1.83
N GLY A 54 10.06 8.43 -2.48
CA GLY A 54 8.82 9.22 -2.57
C GLY A 54 8.04 9.24 -1.26
N PHE A 55 8.39 8.43 -0.26
CA PHE A 55 7.75 8.40 1.08
C PHE A 55 8.20 9.57 1.96
N TYR A 56 9.43 10.04 1.71
CA TYR A 56 10.04 11.19 2.36
C TYR A 56 10.48 12.19 1.30
N PRO A 57 9.56 12.95 0.69
CA PRO A 57 9.89 13.91 -0.35
C PRO A 57 10.96 14.90 0.16
N VAL A 58 11.98 15.12 -0.67
CA VAL A 58 13.19 15.82 -0.24
C VAL A 58 13.00 17.34 -0.33
N ASN A 59 12.71 17.95 0.82
CA ASN A 59 13.05 19.35 1.08
C ASN A 59 14.36 19.44 1.88
N GLU A 60 14.48 18.60 2.92
CA GLU A 60 15.71 18.40 3.69
C GLU A 60 16.06 16.90 3.76
N PRO A 61 17.35 16.53 3.86
CA PRO A 61 17.76 15.15 4.08
C PRO A 61 17.17 14.57 5.38
N ILE A 62 16.64 13.35 5.32
CA ILE A 62 16.07 12.62 6.46
C ILE A 62 16.87 11.34 6.75
N ALA A 63 17.12 11.08 8.03
CA ALA A 63 17.81 9.90 8.55
C ALA A 63 16.84 8.86 9.11
N LYS A 64 17.32 7.61 9.21
CA LYS A 64 16.52 6.51 9.76
C LYS A 64 16.04 6.79 11.18
N GLU A 65 16.91 7.34 12.03
CA GLU A 65 16.63 7.60 13.45
C GLU A 65 15.55 8.66 13.64
N GLU A 66 15.44 9.59 12.69
CA GLU A 66 14.37 10.58 12.62
C GLU A 66 13.03 9.89 12.31
N VAL A 67 13.01 9.02 11.30
CA VAL A 67 11.83 8.22 10.95
C VAL A 67 11.43 7.28 12.09
N ASP A 68 12.38 6.62 12.76
CA ASP A 68 12.13 5.78 13.94
C ASP A 68 11.45 6.58 15.08
N SER A 69 11.83 7.86 15.26
CA SER A 69 11.24 8.74 16.27
C SER A 69 9.81 9.17 15.90
N VAL A 70 9.62 9.48 14.62
CA VAL A 70 8.30 9.81 14.07
C VAL A 70 7.35 8.62 14.16
N HIS A 71 7.80 7.42 13.80
CA HIS A 71 6.99 6.20 13.88
C HIS A 71 6.56 5.92 15.33
N ARG A 72 7.47 6.04 16.31
CA ARG A 72 7.11 5.93 17.74
C ARG A 72 6.06 6.95 18.16
N PHE A 73 6.15 8.18 17.67
CA PHE A 73 5.13 9.20 17.90
C PHE A 73 3.78 8.78 17.31
N MET A 74 3.75 8.26 16.09
CA MET A 74 2.52 7.79 15.43
C MET A 74 1.88 6.64 16.21
N GLN A 75 2.66 5.65 16.63
CA GLN A 75 2.19 4.53 17.46
C GLN A 75 1.56 5.00 18.78
N ASN A 76 2.24 5.90 19.50
CA ASN A 76 1.76 6.44 20.77
C ASN A 76 0.46 7.25 20.64
N ASN A 77 0.19 7.80 19.45
CA ASN A 77 -1.01 8.59 19.16
C ASN A 77 -2.02 7.84 18.29
N GLN A 78 -1.82 6.54 18.06
CA GLN A 78 -2.70 5.69 17.23
C GLN A 78 -2.93 6.25 15.82
N ILE A 79 -1.88 6.85 15.24
CA ILE A 79 -1.91 7.36 13.87
C ILE A 79 -1.44 6.24 12.94
N LEU A 80 -2.32 5.84 12.02
CA LEU A 80 -1.99 4.84 11.00
C LEU A 80 -1.16 5.48 9.88
N PRO A 81 0.03 4.95 9.56
CA PRO A 81 0.96 5.58 8.62
C PRO A 81 0.63 5.36 7.14
N GLU A 82 -0.12 4.32 6.78
CA GLU A 82 -0.16 3.74 5.44
C GLU A 82 -0.52 4.74 4.34
N ASN A 83 -1.46 5.65 4.62
CA ASN A 83 -1.92 6.68 3.67
C ASN A 83 -1.28 8.06 3.89
N THR A 84 -0.14 8.12 4.56
CA THR A 84 0.59 9.38 4.81
C THR A 84 1.90 9.47 4.04
N ARG A 85 2.54 10.65 4.07
CA ARG A 85 3.93 10.89 3.69
C ARG A 85 4.57 11.78 4.74
N LEU A 86 5.86 11.64 4.96
CA LEU A 86 6.58 12.40 5.98
C LEU A 86 7.45 13.47 5.31
N LEU A 87 7.15 14.73 5.61
CA LEU A 87 7.95 15.85 5.15
C LEU A 87 8.76 16.43 6.32
N LYS A 88 10.07 16.56 6.13
CA LYS A 88 10.96 17.27 7.03
C LYS A 88 11.05 18.75 6.60
N THR A 89 10.87 19.65 7.55
CA THR A 89 10.88 21.11 7.33
C THR A 89 11.70 21.81 8.40
N THR A 90 12.25 22.98 8.05
CA THR A 90 12.88 23.86 9.03
C THR A 90 11.83 24.31 10.04
N SER A 91 12.14 24.17 11.33
CA SER A 91 11.21 24.51 12.38
C SER A 91 11.13 26.01 12.63
N GLU A 92 9.93 26.48 12.96
CA GLU A 92 9.66 27.84 13.43
C GLU A 92 10.20 28.10 14.86
N PHE A 93 10.52 27.04 15.61
CA PHE A 93 10.98 27.11 17.00
C PHE A 93 12.49 27.40 17.16
N GLY A 94 13.21 27.65 16.05
CA GLY A 94 14.60 28.11 16.06
C GLY A 94 15.55 27.33 15.14
N PRO A 95 16.77 27.84 14.92
CA PRO A 95 17.69 27.36 13.87
C PRO A 95 18.23 25.94 14.06
N ASN A 96 18.10 25.36 15.26
CA ASN A 96 18.54 23.99 15.58
C ASN A 96 17.36 23.03 15.78
N SER A 97 16.16 23.43 15.39
CA SER A 97 14.96 22.60 15.51
C SER A 97 14.46 22.17 14.13
N VAL A 98 13.81 21.02 14.10
CA VAL A 98 13.24 20.41 12.89
C VAL A 98 11.78 20.14 13.14
N SER A 99 10.94 20.45 12.15
CA SER A 99 9.51 20.15 12.17
C SER A 99 9.21 19.04 11.19
N TYR A 100 8.34 18.13 11.59
CA TYR A 100 7.85 17.03 10.76
C TYR A 100 6.37 17.25 10.45
N GLU A 101 6.03 17.22 9.17
CA GLU A 101 4.67 17.36 8.66
C GLU A 101 4.20 16.02 8.09
N PHE A 102 3.08 15.52 8.60
CA PHE A 102 2.38 14.37 8.03
C PHE A 102 1.44 14.86 6.92
N ARG A 103 1.71 14.41 5.70
CA ARG A 103 0.82 14.68 4.56
C ARG A 103 -0.10 13.51 4.34
N LEU A 104 -1.37 13.72 4.59
CA LEU A 104 -2.42 12.73 4.47
C LEU A 104 -2.97 12.69 3.03
N ALA A 105 -3.09 11.49 2.46
CA ALA A 105 -3.80 11.31 1.20
C ALA A 105 -5.31 11.43 1.43
N SER A 106 -5.90 12.49 0.89
CA SER A 106 -7.33 12.81 0.99
C SER A 106 -7.77 13.65 -0.21
N ALA A 107 -9.03 13.50 -0.63
CA ALA A 107 -9.62 14.35 -1.67
C ALA A 107 -9.97 15.74 -1.13
N GLU A 108 -10.46 15.79 0.11
CA GLU A 108 -10.79 17.04 0.81
C GLU A 108 -9.58 17.54 1.60
N PRO A 109 -9.21 18.83 1.48
CA PRO A 109 -8.13 19.37 2.28
C PRO A 109 -8.53 19.50 3.75
N GLY A 110 -7.53 19.34 4.62
CA GLY A 110 -7.66 19.46 6.07
C GLY A 110 -8.12 18.16 6.75
N TRP A 111 -7.78 18.02 8.03
CA TRP A 111 -8.17 16.85 8.82
C TRP A 111 -9.67 16.91 9.16
N LYS A 112 -10.46 16.01 8.56
CA LYS A 112 -11.91 15.87 8.79
C LYS A 112 -12.22 14.44 9.23
N PRO A 113 -11.98 14.06 10.49
CA PRO A 113 -12.07 12.66 10.94
C PRO A 113 -13.50 12.08 10.90
N THR A 114 -14.51 12.93 10.69
CA THR A 114 -15.93 12.57 10.69
C THR A 114 -16.58 13.16 9.45
N LEU A 115 -17.24 12.32 8.65
CA LEU A 115 -18.10 12.79 7.56
C LEU A 115 -19.46 13.20 8.11
N GLN A 116 -20.01 14.27 7.54
CA GLN A 116 -21.42 14.59 7.71
C GLN A 116 -22.28 13.62 6.89
N SER A 117 -23.52 13.44 7.35
CA SER A 117 -24.49 12.44 6.90
C SER A 117 -24.45 12.13 5.40
N ASP A 118 -24.42 10.83 5.11
CA ASP A 118 -24.33 10.27 3.78
C ASP A 118 -25.58 10.54 2.93
N SER A 119 -25.41 11.27 1.83
CA SER A 119 -26.43 11.49 0.80
C SER A 119 -26.15 10.73 -0.50
N ARG A 120 -25.24 9.73 -0.47
CA ARG A 120 -24.83 8.99 -1.66
C ARG A 120 -26.01 8.17 -2.21
N LEU A 121 -26.27 8.34 -3.50
CA LEU A 121 -27.22 7.53 -4.27
C LEU A 121 -26.60 6.15 -4.55
N ASP A 122 -27.47 5.14 -4.76
CA ASP A 122 -27.20 3.71 -4.97
C ASP A 122 -25.75 3.38 -5.35
N LEU A 123 -24.95 3.03 -4.32
CA LEU A 123 -23.56 2.64 -4.49
C LEU A 123 -23.48 1.33 -5.30
N PRO A 124 -22.48 1.16 -6.17
CA PRO A 124 -22.25 -0.11 -6.85
C PRO A 124 -21.98 -1.22 -5.83
N GLY A 125 -22.32 -2.46 -6.18
CA GLY A 125 -22.12 -3.64 -5.33
C GLY A 125 -23.20 -4.69 -5.56
N GLU A 126 -22.82 -5.96 -5.59
CA GLU A 126 -23.71 -7.12 -5.74
C GLU A 126 -24.57 -7.36 -4.49
N ASN A 127 -24.10 -6.91 -3.33
CA ASN A 127 -24.76 -7.09 -2.03
C ASN A 127 -24.49 -5.90 -1.09
N GLU A 128 -25.18 -5.87 0.05
CA GLU A 128 -25.03 -4.78 1.04
C GLU A 128 -23.63 -4.71 1.65
N THR A 129 -22.94 -5.83 1.82
CA THR A 129 -21.56 -5.87 2.35
C THR A 129 -20.61 -5.11 1.42
N GLN A 130 -20.71 -5.33 0.10
CA GLN A 130 -19.92 -4.59 -0.89
C GLN A 130 -20.25 -3.10 -0.89
N LYS A 131 -21.53 -2.73 -0.79
CA LYS A 131 -21.95 -1.32 -0.71
C LYS A 131 -21.38 -0.63 0.54
N GLN A 132 -21.38 -1.32 1.68
CA GLN A 132 -20.78 -0.83 2.93
C GLN A 132 -19.26 -0.69 2.80
N MET A 133 -18.57 -1.70 2.26
CA MET A 133 -17.14 -1.64 1.96
C MET A 133 -16.82 -0.40 1.09
N ILE A 134 -17.52 -0.22 -0.02
CA ILE A 134 -17.31 0.89 -0.95
C ILE A 134 -17.58 2.24 -0.27
N SER A 135 -18.62 2.32 0.55
CA SER A 135 -18.93 3.51 1.35
C SER A 135 -17.76 3.89 2.26
N SER A 136 -17.22 2.94 3.02
CA SER A 136 -16.06 3.14 3.90
C SER A 136 -14.77 3.48 3.14
N VAL A 137 -14.54 2.89 1.96
CA VAL A 137 -13.42 3.26 1.08
C VAL A 137 -13.53 4.72 0.63
N ILE A 138 -14.71 5.13 0.16
CA ILE A 138 -14.95 6.53 -0.24
C ILE A 138 -14.71 7.46 0.96
N ASP A 139 -15.14 7.06 2.16
CA ASP A 139 -14.97 7.86 3.37
C ASP A 139 -13.49 8.04 3.71
N CYS A 140 -12.72 6.95 3.66
CA CYS A 140 -11.28 6.97 3.82
C CYS A 140 -10.61 7.89 2.80
N PHE A 141 -10.94 7.79 1.51
CA PHE A 141 -10.26 8.59 0.48
C PHE A 141 -10.72 10.05 0.46
N THR A 142 -11.95 10.32 0.91
CA THR A 142 -12.45 11.70 1.01
C THR A 142 -11.76 12.43 2.16
N THR A 143 -11.74 11.82 3.35
CA THR A 143 -11.26 12.45 4.59
C THR A 143 -9.80 12.20 4.92
N GLY A 144 -9.23 11.14 4.35
CA GLY A 144 -7.96 10.56 4.76
C GLY A 144 -8.02 9.79 6.08
N ASN A 145 -9.18 9.63 6.73
CA ASN A 145 -9.27 8.87 7.98
C ASN A 145 -9.06 7.37 7.72
N HIS A 146 -7.86 6.86 8.01
CA HIS A 146 -7.50 5.47 7.75
C HIS A 146 -8.23 4.46 8.64
N GLU A 147 -8.90 4.88 9.72
CA GLU A 147 -9.83 4.00 10.45
C GLU A 147 -11.02 3.58 9.56
N GLN A 148 -11.46 4.42 8.63
CA GLN A 148 -12.48 4.02 7.64
C GLN A 148 -11.95 2.97 6.67
N PHE A 149 -10.63 2.92 6.44
CA PHE A 149 -10.04 1.84 5.66
C PHE A 149 -10.13 0.50 6.40
N LYS A 150 -9.86 0.48 7.72
CA LYS A 150 -10.08 -0.72 8.55
C LYS A 150 -11.54 -1.18 8.51
N GLU A 151 -12.49 -0.27 8.62
CA GLU A 151 -13.92 -0.61 8.50
C GLU A 151 -14.26 -1.19 7.11
N ALA A 152 -13.70 -0.62 6.04
CA ALA A 152 -13.83 -1.20 4.70
C ALA A 152 -13.28 -2.63 4.64
N GLN A 153 -12.11 -2.89 5.22
CA GLN A 153 -11.51 -4.24 5.26
C GLN A 153 -12.36 -5.23 6.07
N LYS A 154 -13.00 -4.78 7.16
CA LYS A 154 -13.96 -5.61 7.93
C LYS A 154 -15.15 -6.04 7.09
N HIS A 155 -15.71 -5.14 6.29
CA HIS A 155 -16.78 -5.51 5.35
C HIS A 155 -16.26 -6.44 4.26
N TRP A 156 -15.09 -6.14 3.68
CA TRP A 156 -14.49 -6.94 2.62
C TRP A 156 -14.27 -8.40 3.01
N VAL A 157 -13.70 -8.69 4.19
CA VAL A 157 -13.47 -10.08 4.62
C VAL A 157 -14.75 -10.88 4.88
N GLN A 158 -15.89 -10.21 5.04
CA GLN A 158 -17.21 -10.83 5.20
C GLN A 158 -17.89 -11.12 3.85
N ASP A 159 -17.42 -10.51 2.76
CA ASP A 159 -17.94 -10.74 1.41
C ASP A 159 -17.28 -11.98 0.80
N HIS A 160 -17.83 -13.14 1.12
CA HIS A 160 -17.24 -14.42 0.70
C HIS A 160 -17.53 -14.74 -0.76
N SER A 161 -16.47 -15.08 -1.50
CA SER A 161 -16.53 -15.56 -2.90
C SER A 161 -17.40 -14.71 -3.84
N PRO A 162 -17.17 -13.38 -3.93
CA PRO A 162 -17.92 -12.52 -4.84
C PRO A 162 -17.65 -12.88 -6.31
N SER A 163 -18.57 -12.52 -7.21
CA SER A 163 -18.33 -12.76 -8.65
C SER A 163 -17.22 -11.87 -9.19
N VAL A 164 -17.13 -10.65 -8.68
CA VAL A 164 -16.07 -9.67 -8.94
C VAL A 164 -15.41 -9.31 -7.61
N GLU A 165 -14.12 -9.59 -7.52
CA GLU A 165 -13.27 -9.23 -6.38
C GLU A 165 -12.59 -7.89 -6.63
N THR A 166 -12.51 -7.06 -5.58
CA THR A 166 -11.89 -5.74 -5.64
C THR A 166 -11.05 -5.43 -4.42
N VAL A 167 -9.86 -4.88 -4.64
CA VAL A 167 -8.99 -4.33 -3.59
C VAL A 167 -8.56 -2.94 -4.04
N ILE A 168 -8.59 -1.95 -3.15
CA ILE A 168 -8.11 -0.59 -3.48
C ILE A 168 -7.63 0.13 -2.22
N GLY A 169 -6.45 0.76 -2.28
CA GLY A 169 -5.94 1.57 -1.16
C GLY A 169 -4.42 1.63 -1.09
N PHE A 170 -3.92 2.02 0.08
CA PHE A 170 -2.49 2.00 0.41
C PHE A 170 -2.19 0.68 1.12
N ILE A 171 -1.75 -0.34 0.37
CA ILE A 171 -1.78 -1.74 0.83
C ILE A 171 -0.39 -2.22 1.27
N GLU A 172 0.56 -2.25 0.33
CA GLU A 172 1.86 -2.88 0.58
C GLU A 172 2.95 -1.88 0.96
N ILE A 173 3.72 -2.25 1.97
CA ILE A 173 4.79 -1.44 2.57
C ILE A 173 6.19 -1.71 1.99
N TYR A 174 6.31 -2.61 1.00
CA TYR A 174 7.60 -3.14 0.53
C TYR A 174 8.51 -2.09 -0.12
N GLN A 175 7.95 -1.04 -0.72
CA GLN A 175 8.74 0.01 -1.38
C GLN A 175 9.28 1.04 -0.39
N ASP A 176 8.71 1.11 0.81
CA ASP A 176 9.21 1.97 1.87
C ASP A 176 10.38 1.29 2.59
N SER A 177 11.51 1.99 2.67
CA SER A 177 12.72 1.49 3.32
C SER A 177 12.61 1.40 4.83
N HIS A 178 11.59 2.03 5.44
CA HIS A 178 11.27 1.85 6.85
C HIS A 178 10.24 0.73 7.08
N GLY A 179 9.34 0.52 6.11
CA GLY A 179 8.35 -0.55 6.11
C GLY A 179 7.07 -0.20 6.86
N ILE A 180 6.60 1.05 6.79
CA ILE A 180 5.33 1.46 7.43
C ILE A 180 4.39 2.22 6.51
N TRP A 181 4.90 2.83 5.44
CA TRP A 181 4.04 3.55 4.50
C TRP A 181 3.58 2.67 3.34
N GLY A 182 2.28 2.70 3.06
CA GLY A 182 1.66 1.88 2.03
C GLY A 182 1.85 2.47 0.63
N SER A 183 1.99 1.59 -0.35
CA SER A 183 1.96 1.93 -1.77
C SER A 183 0.53 1.81 -2.29
N TRP A 184 0.14 2.73 -3.18
CA TRP A 184 -1.17 2.68 -3.80
C TRP A 184 -1.32 1.43 -4.68
N GLU A 185 -2.46 0.76 -4.53
CA GLU A 185 -2.82 -0.45 -5.26
C GLU A 185 -4.32 -0.45 -5.56
N GLY A 186 -4.68 -0.99 -6.71
CA GLY A 186 -6.06 -1.20 -7.12
C GLY A 186 -6.16 -2.46 -7.98
N ILE A 187 -7.11 -3.34 -7.65
CA ILE A 187 -7.33 -4.62 -8.31
C ILE A 187 -8.82 -4.75 -8.59
N VAL A 188 -9.13 -5.21 -9.81
CA VAL A 188 -10.44 -5.76 -10.16
C VAL A 188 -10.22 -7.10 -10.84
N ALA A 189 -10.83 -8.15 -10.32
CA ALA A 189 -10.68 -9.50 -10.84
C ALA A 189 -11.99 -10.28 -10.79
N VAL A 190 -12.13 -11.28 -11.66
CA VAL A 190 -13.32 -12.14 -11.71
C VAL A 190 -13.01 -13.49 -11.07
N GLY A 191 -13.94 -13.99 -10.25
CA GLY A 191 -13.80 -15.29 -9.59
C GLY A 191 -13.78 -16.46 -10.58
N ASN A 192 -12.70 -17.25 -10.58
CA ASN A 192 -12.58 -18.46 -11.40
C ASN A 192 -12.94 -19.72 -10.59
N LYS A 193 -14.23 -20.07 -10.59
CA LYS A 193 -14.77 -21.19 -9.81
C LYS A 193 -14.12 -22.55 -10.12
N GLU A 194 -13.73 -22.79 -11.37
CA GLU A 194 -13.11 -24.05 -11.77
C GLU A 194 -11.70 -24.22 -11.16
N GLN A 195 -10.88 -23.17 -11.23
CA GLN A 195 -9.55 -23.18 -10.63
C GLN A 195 -9.62 -23.14 -9.11
N SER A 196 -10.53 -22.35 -8.53
CA SER A 196 -10.78 -22.29 -7.08
C SER A 196 -11.06 -23.67 -6.47
N ARG A 197 -11.73 -24.57 -7.22
CA ARG A 197 -12.00 -25.95 -6.77
C ARG A 197 -10.73 -26.72 -6.40
N LYS A 198 -9.60 -26.44 -7.05
CA LYS A 198 -8.32 -27.13 -6.78
C LYS A 198 -7.74 -26.78 -5.41
N PHE A 199 -8.05 -25.59 -4.89
CA PHE A 199 -7.60 -25.12 -3.57
C PHE A 199 -8.51 -25.60 -2.43
N GLY A 200 -9.73 -26.05 -2.74
CA GLY A 200 -10.69 -26.49 -1.73
C GLY A 200 -10.21 -27.66 -0.87
N GLU A 201 -9.46 -28.62 -1.44
CA GLU A 201 -8.96 -29.77 -0.67
C GLU A 201 -7.81 -29.41 0.27
N PRO A 202 -6.75 -28.68 -0.16
CA PRO A 202 -5.76 -28.13 0.75
C PRO A 202 -6.37 -27.32 1.89
N VAL A 203 -7.34 -26.44 1.59
CA VAL A 203 -7.99 -25.59 2.58
C VAL A 203 -8.78 -26.42 3.60
N LYS A 204 -9.40 -27.55 3.23
CA LYS A 204 -10.08 -28.42 4.21
C LYS A 204 -9.12 -29.09 5.19
N ARG A 205 -7.87 -29.29 4.77
CA ARG A 205 -6.82 -29.96 5.57
C ARG A 205 -5.92 -28.96 6.32
N TYR A 206 -6.31 -27.68 6.38
CA TYR A 206 -5.52 -26.62 7.01
C TYR A 206 -5.02 -27.01 8.41
N SER A 207 -5.87 -27.64 9.23
CA SER A 207 -5.51 -28.03 10.60
C SER A 207 -4.37 -29.04 10.66
N GLU A 208 -4.28 -29.96 9.69
CA GLU A 208 -3.17 -30.91 9.56
C GLU A 208 -1.86 -30.18 9.24
N PHE A 209 -1.93 -29.15 8.38
CA PHE A 209 -0.76 -28.33 8.05
C PHE A 209 -0.30 -27.50 9.25
N LEU A 210 -1.21 -26.84 9.97
CA LEU A 210 -0.87 -26.02 11.14
C LEU A 210 -0.13 -26.82 12.21
N VAL A 211 -0.62 -28.00 12.57
CA VAL A 211 0.05 -28.85 13.60
C VAL A 211 1.40 -29.39 13.13
N SER A 212 1.65 -29.43 11.81
CA SER A 212 2.92 -29.90 11.25
C SER A 212 4.03 -28.83 11.20
N LEU A 213 3.70 -27.58 11.52
CA LEU A 213 4.67 -26.47 11.48
C LEU A 213 5.74 -26.62 12.58
N PRO A 214 6.99 -26.20 12.31
CA PRO A 214 8.14 -26.52 13.16
C PRO A 214 8.06 -25.91 14.56
N TRP A 215 7.34 -24.80 14.75
CA TRP A 215 7.11 -24.22 16.08
C TRP A 215 6.15 -25.02 16.95
N ASN A 216 5.41 -25.98 16.38
CA ASN A 216 4.52 -26.91 17.10
C ASN A 216 5.18 -28.28 17.36
N ALA A 217 6.46 -28.47 17.01
CA ALA A 217 7.12 -29.78 17.07
C ALA A 217 7.18 -30.42 18.47
N ASN A 218 7.13 -29.61 19.53
CA ASN A 218 7.17 -30.07 20.92
C ASN A 218 5.78 -30.15 21.57
N GLU A 219 4.72 -29.83 20.82
CA GLU A 219 3.35 -29.86 21.33
C GLU A 219 2.78 -31.29 21.31
N ALA A 220 1.74 -31.50 22.12
CA ALA A 220 1.00 -32.75 22.06
C ALA A 220 0.41 -32.96 20.66
N GLN A 221 0.32 -34.22 20.21
CA GLN A 221 -0.18 -34.54 18.88
C GLN A 221 -1.55 -33.89 18.61
N GLY A 222 -1.66 -33.18 17.47
CA GLY A 222 -2.87 -32.49 17.07
C GLY A 222 -3.11 -31.15 17.79
N LYS A 223 -2.14 -30.64 18.55
CA LYS A 223 -2.20 -29.31 19.17
C LYS A 223 -1.27 -28.32 18.51
N THR A 224 -1.66 -27.07 18.59
CA THR A 224 -0.83 -25.91 18.27
C THR A 224 -0.32 -25.28 19.56
N GLY A 225 0.87 -24.68 19.50
CA GLY A 225 1.56 -24.10 20.64
C GLY A 225 1.33 -22.60 20.78
N ALA A 226 2.08 -21.98 21.70
CA ALA A 226 1.94 -20.56 22.04
C ALA A 226 2.32 -19.58 20.90
N PHE A 227 2.92 -20.09 19.82
CA PHE A 227 3.29 -19.30 18.64
C PHE A 227 2.24 -19.34 17.52
N GLU A 228 1.12 -20.05 17.73
CA GLU A 228 -0.02 -20.06 16.82
C GLU A 228 -1.12 -19.10 17.32
N VAL A 229 -1.97 -18.64 16.41
CA VAL A 229 -3.18 -17.90 16.78
C VAL A 229 -4.11 -18.77 17.63
N SER A 230 -4.79 -18.16 18.62
CA SER A 230 -5.68 -18.88 19.53
C SER A 230 -6.92 -19.45 18.83
N GLU A 231 -7.40 -18.75 17.80
CA GLU A 231 -8.50 -19.18 16.96
C GLU A 231 -8.11 -19.00 15.50
N PHE A 232 -8.03 -20.11 14.75
CA PHE A 232 -7.78 -20.03 13.32
C PHE A 232 -9.09 -19.80 12.59
N VAL A 233 -9.25 -18.60 12.04
CA VAL A 233 -10.33 -18.28 11.12
C VAL A 233 -9.96 -18.81 9.74
N LYS A 234 -10.79 -19.70 9.19
CA LYS A 234 -10.56 -20.28 7.87
C LYS A 234 -10.53 -19.16 6.82
N PRO A 235 -9.42 -18.98 6.07
CA PRO A 235 -9.37 -17.98 5.02
C PRO A 235 -10.24 -18.38 3.83
N ASP A 236 -10.79 -17.39 3.13
CA ASP A 236 -11.31 -17.60 1.79
C ASP A 236 -10.13 -17.70 0.80
N PHE A 237 -10.12 -18.72 -0.04
CA PHE A 237 -9.04 -18.97 -1.00
C PHE A 237 -9.64 -19.11 -2.39
N THR A 238 -9.46 -18.07 -3.19
CA THR A 238 -10.09 -17.96 -4.51
C THR A 238 -9.06 -17.73 -5.60
N SER A 239 -9.19 -18.46 -6.71
CA SER A 239 -8.49 -18.17 -7.94
C SER A 239 -9.19 -17.04 -8.67
N LEU A 240 -8.44 -16.03 -9.08
CA LEU A 240 -8.96 -14.83 -9.71
C LEU A 240 -8.36 -14.64 -11.10
N ASP A 241 -9.18 -14.25 -12.06
CA ASP A 241 -8.76 -13.80 -13.38
C ASP A 241 -8.77 -12.26 -13.39
N THR A 242 -7.59 -11.65 -13.32
CA THR A 242 -7.43 -10.19 -13.18
C THR A 242 -7.88 -9.45 -14.44
N LEU A 243 -8.79 -8.50 -14.28
CA LEU A 243 -9.21 -7.56 -15.34
C LEU A 243 -8.32 -6.33 -15.38
N GLY A 244 -7.97 -5.79 -14.20
CA GLY A 244 -7.15 -4.61 -14.06
C GLY A 244 -6.34 -4.64 -12.76
N PHE A 245 -5.08 -4.23 -12.86
CA PHE A 245 -4.18 -4.10 -11.73
C PHE A 245 -3.42 -2.78 -11.86
N THR A 246 -3.70 -1.83 -10.97
CA THR A 246 -3.05 -0.52 -10.92
C THR A 246 -2.05 -0.48 -9.76
N LYS A 247 -0.84 -0.96 -10.05
CA LYS A 247 0.32 -0.96 -9.15
C LYS A 247 1.59 -0.95 -10.00
N SER A 248 2.74 -0.71 -9.38
CA SER A 248 4.04 -0.84 -10.05
C SER A 248 4.35 -2.25 -10.54
N GLU A 249 3.76 -3.29 -9.92
CA GLU A 249 4.03 -4.70 -10.20
C GLU A 249 2.75 -5.53 -10.02
N SER A 250 2.62 -6.62 -10.79
CA SER A 250 1.52 -7.59 -10.66
C SER A 250 2.02 -8.85 -9.95
N PRO A 251 1.59 -9.15 -8.72
CA PRO A 251 1.92 -10.38 -8.02
C PRO A 251 1.17 -11.58 -8.62
N ALA A 252 1.67 -12.79 -8.34
CA ALA A 252 1.03 -14.04 -8.73
C ALA A 252 -0.06 -14.49 -7.73
N GLY A 253 -0.09 -13.91 -6.53
CA GLY A 253 -1.05 -14.19 -5.47
C GLY A 253 -0.94 -13.17 -4.35
N LEU A 254 -2.00 -13.04 -3.55
CA LEU A 254 -2.14 -12.07 -2.48
C LEU A 254 -2.67 -12.75 -1.22
N ASN A 255 -2.29 -12.25 -0.05
CA ASN A 255 -2.88 -12.60 1.23
C ASN A 255 -3.19 -11.29 1.97
N LEU A 256 -4.47 -10.97 2.09
CA LEU A 256 -4.97 -9.69 2.59
C LEU A 256 -6.13 -9.95 3.56
N PRO A 257 -6.44 -8.99 4.45
CA PRO A 257 -5.80 -7.67 4.61
C PRO A 257 -4.47 -7.73 5.37
N ASN A 258 -3.63 -6.69 5.19
CA ASN A 258 -2.39 -6.51 5.96
C ASN A 258 -2.62 -6.00 7.40
N LEU A 259 -3.83 -5.50 7.67
CA LEU A 259 -4.23 -5.00 8.99
C LEU A 259 -4.76 -6.15 9.84
N THR A 260 -4.31 -6.24 11.09
CA THR A 260 -4.97 -7.09 12.08
C THR A 260 -6.36 -6.53 12.33
N ILE A 261 -7.39 -7.28 11.93
CA ILE A 261 -8.77 -6.99 12.27
C ILE A 261 -9.03 -7.64 13.62
N GLU A 262 -9.15 -6.82 14.67
CA GLU A 262 -9.64 -7.24 15.99
C GLU A 262 -11.17 -7.34 16.02
#